data_AF-A0A3D5Q343-F1
#
_entry.id   AF-A0A3D5Q343-F1
#
_cell.length_a   1.000
_cell.length_b   1.000
_cell.length_c   1.000
_cell.angle_alpha   90.00
_cell.angle_beta   90.00
_cell.angle_gamma   90.00
#
_symmetry.space_group_name_H-M   'P 1'
#
loop_
_entity.id
_entity.type
_entity.pdbx_description
1 polymer ?
#
loop_
_entity_poly.entity_id
_entity_poly.type
_entity_poly.pdbx_seq_one_letter_code
_entity_poly.pdbx_strand_id
1 'polypeptide(L)' 'MFFSLMCLALVLAMAGCKDRVIWDDNGKLESATEDREVWDSNGKLEGGDRKIWENKEGEDVVK' A
#
# COMPACT_ATOMS: atom_id res chain seq x y z
N MET A 1 11.72 47.00 -8.04
CA MET A 1 12.24 46.12 -6.97
C MET A 1 11.17 45.15 -6.44
N PHE A 2 9.99 45.63 -6.01
CA PHE A 2 8.88 44.78 -5.54
C PHE A 2 8.33 43.78 -6.56
N PHE A 3 8.15 44.19 -7.82
CA PHE A 3 7.65 43.30 -8.88
C PHE A 3 8.58 42.11 -9.14
N SER A 4 9.90 42.35 -9.10
CA SER A 4 10.92 41.30 -9.28
C SER A 4 10.89 40.29 -8.13
N LEU A 5 10.73 40.76 -6.89
CA LEU A 5 10.61 39.90 -5.72
C LEU A 5 9.35 39.03 -5.76
N MET A 6 8.23 39.58 -6.26
CA MET A 6 6.97 38.87 -6.44
C MET A 6 7.07 37.78 -7.51
N CYS A 7 7.70 38.07 -8.65
CA CYS A 7 7.96 37.07 -9.69
C CYS A 7 8.84 35.93 -9.18
N LEU A 8 9.86 36.25 -8.37
CA LEU A 8 10.75 35.24 -7.80
C LEU A 8 10.02 34.31 -6.82
N ALA A 9 9.15 34.87 -5.98
CA ALA A 9 8.34 34.09 -5.05
C ALA A 9 7.35 33.15 -5.77
N LEU A 10 6.75 33.60 -6.87
CA LEU A 10 5.85 32.78 -7.69
C LEU A 10 6.56 31.58 -8.34
N VAL A 11 7.77 31.78 -8.87
CA VAL A 11 8.55 30.70 -9.48
C VAL A 11 8.97 29.65 -8.43
N LEU A 12 9.38 30.09 -7.23
CA LEU A 12 9.76 29.19 -6.14
C LEU A 12 8.56 28.39 -5.60
N ALA A 13 7.38 29.01 -5.51
CA ALA A 13 6.16 28.32 -5.08
C ALA A 13 5.74 27.20 -6.06
N MET A 14 5.89 27.43 -7.37
CA MET A 14 5.54 26.42 -8.39
C MET A 14 6.58 25.31 -8.54
N ALA A 15 7.84 25.53 -8.13
CA ALA A 15 8.87 24.48 -8.13
C ALA A 15 8.60 23.37 -7.10
N GLY A 16 7.82 23.65 -6.05
CA GLY A 16 7.42 22.68 -5.04
C GLY A 16 6.21 21.80 -5.41
N CYS A 17 5.53 22.09 -6.53
CA CYS A 17 4.29 21.42 -6.92
C CYS A 17 4.47 20.25 -7.89
N LYS A 18 5.67 20.03 -8.46
CA LYS A 18 5.78 19.16 -9.64
C LYS A 18 6.15 17.71 -9.42
N ASP A 19 6.79 17.32 -8.32
CA ASP A 19 7.26 15.93 -8.21
C ASP A 19 7.15 15.41 -6.78
N ARG A 20 5.92 15.20 -6.32
CA ARG A 20 5.67 14.33 -5.17
C ARG A 20 5.26 12.94 -5.63
N VAL A 21 6.15 12.28 -6.37
CA VAL A 21 6.13 10.82 -6.45
C VAL A 21 7.05 10.32 -5.34
N ILE A 22 6.52 10.25 -4.12
CA ILE A 22 7.27 9.78 -2.95
C ILE A 22 7.57 8.27 -3.08
N TRP A 23 6.88 7.57 -3.98
CA TRP A 23 6.94 6.12 -4.15
C TRP A 23 6.80 5.71 -5.63
N ASP A 24 7.77 6.06 -6.48
CA ASP A 24 7.89 5.44 -7.81
C ASP A 24 8.78 4.21 -7.66
N ASP A 25 8.18 3.02 -7.70
CA ASP A 25 8.94 1.77 -7.60
C ASP A 25 9.55 1.34 -8.94
N ASN A 26 9.24 2.03 -10.05
CA ASN A 26 9.66 1.69 -11.41
C ASN A 26 9.49 0.18 -11.71
N GLY A 27 8.39 -0.42 -11.27
CA GLY A 27 8.07 -1.84 -11.45
C GLY A 27 8.86 -2.80 -10.55
N LYS A 28 9.64 -2.30 -9.59
CA LYS A 28 10.43 -3.14 -8.66
C LYS A 28 9.56 -3.94 -7.69
N LEU A 29 8.41 -3.41 -7.29
CA LEU A 29 7.49 -4.16 -6.44
C LEU A 29 6.82 -5.27 -7.23
N GLU A 30 6.37 -4.97 -8.44
CA GLU A 30 5.68 -5.91 -9.33
C GLU A 30 6.61 -7.08 -9.71
N SER A 31 7.84 -6.79 -10.16
CA SER A 31 8.87 -7.82 -10.41
C SER A 31 9.29 -8.61 -9.17
N ALA A 32 9.18 -8.05 -7.97
CA ALA A 32 9.44 -8.76 -6.72
C ALA A 32 8.23 -9.55 -6.19
N THR A 33 7.07 -9.44 -6.84
CA THR A 33 5.81 -10.07 -6.40
C THR A 33 5.12 -10.92 -7.45
N GLU A 34 5.60 -10.94 -8.70
CA GLU A 34 5.05 -11.76 -9.80
C GLU A 34 4.93 -13.26 -9.45
N ASP A 35 5.84 -13.81 -8.64
CA ASP A 35 5.81 -15.21 -8.19
C ASP A 35 5.34 -15.38 -6.74
N ARG A 36 4.77 -14.32 -6.14
CA ARG A 36 4.35 -14.36 -4.73
C ARG A 36 3.01 -15.08 -4.60
N GLU A 37 3.10 -16.35 -4.27
CA GLU A 37 1.96 -17.17 -3.90
C GLU A 37 1.45 -16.76 -2.50
N VAL A 38 0.44 -15.92 -2.45
CA VAL A 38 -0.23 -15.56 -1.19
C VAL A 38 -1.46 -16.44 -1.05
N TRP A 39 -1.41 -17.37 -0.09
CA TRP A 39 -2.50 -18.29 0.29
C TRP A 39 -2.72 -19.53 -0.58
N ASP A 40 -1.74 -20.02 -1.35
CA ASP A 40 -1.92 -21.36 -1.95
C ASP A 40 -1.76 -22.44 -0.88
N SER A 41 -2.88 -23.10 -0.67
CA SER A 41 -3.04 -24.20 0.24
C SER A 41 -2.41 -25.47 -0.30
N ASN A 42 -2.17 -25.56 -1.62
CA ASN A 42 -1.76 -26.73 -2.38
C ASN A 42 -2.53 -27.99 -1.95
N GLY A 43 -3.84 -27.84 -1.73
CA GLY A 43 -4.74 -28.87 -1.21
C GLY A 43 -4.54 -29.27 0.27
N LYS A 44 -3.62 -28.63 1.01
CA LYS A 44 -3.27 -28.91 2.41
C LYS A 44 -4.11 -28.15 3.43
N LEU A 45 -4.96 -27.22 3.00
CA LEU A 45 -5.99 -26.70 3.90
C LEU A 45 -7.15 -27.69 3.87
N GLU A 46 -7.28 -28.46 4.94
CA GLU A 46 -8.41 -29.37 5.13
C GLU A 46 -9.71 -28.56 5.01
N GLY A 47 -10.58 -28.94 4.07
CA GLY A 47 -11.87 -28.29 3.79
C GLY A 47 -12.96 -28.62 4.80
N GLY A 48 -12.59 -28.75 6.08
CA GLY A 48 -13.51 -28.94 7.18
C GLY A 48 -13.85 -27.61 7.88
N ASP A 49 -14.79 -27.65 8.82
CA ASP A 49 -15.16 -26.51 9.67
C ASP A 49 -13.94 -26.06 10.48
N ARG A 50 -13.21 -25.06 9.96
CA ARG A 50 -12.06 -24.50 10.65
C ARG A 50 -12.54 -23.37 11.56
N LYS A 51 -12.31 -23.54 12.86
CA LYS A 51 -12.43 -22.45 13.83
C LYS A 51 -11.42 -21.36 13.49
N ILE A 52 -11.88 -20.23 12.93
CA ILE A 52 -11.01 -19.09 12.57
C ILE A 52 -10.77 -18.21 13.80
N TRP A 53 -11.81 -17.98 14.63
CA TRP A 53 -11.71 -17.16 15.83
C TRP A 53 -12.80 -17.57 16.85
N GLU A 54 -12.38 -17.83 18.09
CA GLU A 54 -13.22 -18.02 19.28
C GLU A 54 -13.18 -16.77 20.20
N ASN A 55 -14.34 -16.29 20.68
CA ASN A 55 -14.38 -15.20 21.67
C ASN A 55 -13.94 -15.68 23.07
N LYS A 56 -13.90 -14.77 24.05
CA LYS A 56 -13.48 -15.12 25.42
C LYS A 56 -14.50 -16.02 26.15
N GLU A 57 -15.72 -16.13 25.62
CA GLU A 57 -16.80 -16.97 26.11
C GLU A 57 -16.80 -18.38 25.49
N GLY A 58 -15.94 -18.64 24.51
CA GLY A 58 -15.82 -19.95 23.86
C GLY A 58 -16.68 -20.12 22.60
N GLU A 59 -17.23 -19.04 22.05
CA GLU A 59 -18.12 -19.07 20.88
C GLU A 59 -17.36 -18.73 19.59
N ASP A 60 -17.65 -19.49 18.52
CA ASP A 60 -17.10 -19.24 17.19
C ASP A 60 -17.74 -17.98 16.58
N VAL A 61 -16.96 -16.90 16.43
CA VAL A 61 -17.45 -15.59 15.95
C VAL A 61 -17.27 -15.39 14.44
N VAL A 62 -16.41 -16.19 13.81
CA VAL A 62 -16.19 -16.19 12.36
C VAL A 62 -16.15 -17.64 11.88
N LYS A 63 -16.99 -17.96 10.87
CA LYS A 63 -17.09 -19.26 10.20
C LYS A 63 -16.59 -19.15 8.78
#